data_AF-A0AAD6TS18-F1
#
_entry.id   AF-A0AAD6TS18-F1
#
_cell.length_a   1.000
_cell.length_b   1.000
_cell.length_c   1.000
_cell.angle_alpha   90.00
_cell.angle_beta   90.00
_cell.angle_gamma   90.00
#
_symmetry.space_group_name_H-M   'P 1'
#
loop_
_entity.id
_entity.type
_entity.pdbx_description
1 polymer ?
#
loop_
_entity_poly.entity_id
_entity_poly.type
_entity_poly.pdbx_seq_one_letter_code
_entity_poly.pdbx_strand_id
1 'polypeptide(L)'
;MSRSLSARCLHRTVFSLTPSPVQCAPRHPPGGRRYSYTALKARPQPEQDYPRRQENPPPYSRAVPHEPGIRLQRNRSWQQSQAPHERDPPPTEQEPRRIYEGEGVQSASLPERGRRVPEASREEQRGEGSSSDPATRAHRRPTGEHSTRHRGSGPSAEVQRRPSKPDEIFSDHLNGLFSPLKFPQELSARILTHASHPAASHGHNAQFSFIGRRVLESYLLILLSSSPNLKPKHDLQEIVSRVLNTYFLGEHVGSKWGLGRVMRWTPTIAAEMLRDEARGDRTKLLKDVGLYKVQGDAVAAVVGGIFQQFGASVAHRVFHTRVLPRLLLPHGGLPTSFHSDANAVCMRLGGADGRLVLNSDASARVEQPAPLVSPTANRPTLKH
;
A
#
# COMPACT_ATOMS: atom_id res chain seq x y z
N MET A 1 39.86 24.60 36.35
CA MET A 1 38.41 24.91 36.25
C MET A 1 37.70 23.73 35.64
N SER A 2 37.17 22.83 36.47
CA SER A 2 36.53 21.57 36.05
C SER A 2 35.01 21.76 36.04
N ARG A 3 34.37 21.57 34.88
CA ARG A 3 32.89 21.65 34.76
C ARG A 3 32.31 20.24 34.79
N SER A 4 31.71 19.92 35.92
CA SER A 4 30.83 18.77 36.14
C SER A 4 29.55 18.90 35.31
N LEU A 5 29.32 17.97 34.39
CA LEU A 5 28.06 17.85 33.66
C LEU A 5 27.09 16.99 34.48
N SER A 6 26.05 17.65 34.97
CA SER A 6 24.94 17.05 35.71
C SER A 6 24.05 16.23 34.77
N ALA A 7 24.01 14.91 35.00
CA ALA A 7 23.07 14.01 34.35
C ALA A 7 21.66 14.24 34.93
N ARG A 8 20.76 14.81 34.12
CA ARG A 8 19.33 14.87 34.45
C ARG A 8 18.70 13.52 34.14
N CYS A 9 18.34 12.80 35.20
CA CYS A 9 17.45 11.64 35.17
C CYS A 9 16.11 12.03 34.53
N LEU A 10 15.80 11.47 33.36
CA LEU A 10 14.45 11.49 32.81
C LEU A 10 13.62 10.40 33.50
N HIS A 11 12.62 10.82 34.27
CA HIS A 11 11.65 9.95 34.89
C HIS A 11 10.91 9.13 33.83
N ARG A 12 11.06 7.80 33.94
CA ARG A 12 10.33 6.78 33.20
C ARG A 12 8.91 6.70 33.76
N THR A 13 7.97 7.42 33.16
CA THR A 13 6.53 7.24 33.44
C THR A 13 6.07 5.92 32.80
N VAL A 14 5.94 4.90 33.63
CA VAL A 14 5.33 3.62 33.26
C VAL A 14 3.81 3.83 33.26
N PHE A 15 3.19 3.91 32.09
CA PHE A 15 1.75 3.80 31.96
C PHE A 15 1.35 2.34 32.22
N SER A 16 0.94 2.05 33.46
CA SER A 16 0.23 0.82 33.80
C SER A 16 -1.21 0.94 33.30
N LEU A 17 -1.48 0.37 32.12
CA LEU A 17 -2.85 0.15 31.66
C LEU A 17 -3.45 -0.99 32.49
N THR A 18 -4.29 -0.64 33.47
CA THR A 18 -5.15 -1.59 34.16
C THR A 18 -6.20 -2.12 33.17
N PRO A 19 -6.34 -3.45 33.01
CA PRO A 19 -7.41 -4.00 32.17
C PRO A 19 -8.75 -3.78 32.88
N SER A 20 -9.61 -2.97 32.29
CA SER A 20 -11.00 -2.82 32.72
C SER A 20 -11.78 -4.11 32.39
N PRO A 21 -12.56 -4.68 33.33
CA PRO A 21 -13.31 -5.89 33.08
C PRO A 21 -14.51 -5.57 32.18
N VAL A 22 -14.38 -5.92 30.89
CA VAL A 22 -15.53 -5.92 29.97
C VAL A 22 -16.44 -7.08 30.36
N GLN A 23 -17.56 -6.76 31.01
CA GLN A 23 -18.64 -7.71 31.25
C GLN A 23 -19.19 -8.20 29.90
N CYS A 24 -19.01 -9.50 29.63
CA CYS A 24 -19.66 -10.16 28.51
C CYS A 24 -21.17 -10.25 28.77
N ALA A 25 -21.97 -9.52 27.99
CA ALA A 25 -23.42 -9.71 27.94
C ALA A 25 -23.77 -11.10 27.36
N PRO A 26 -24.88 -11.72 27.81
CA PRO A 26 -25.25 -13.08 27.43
C PRO A 26 -25.64 -13.20 25.96
N ARG A 27 -25.23 -14.32 25.36
CA ARG A 27 -25.57 -14.72 23.98
C ARG A 27 -27.07 -15.02 23.88
N HIS A 28 -27.78 -14.29 23.02
CA HIS A 28 -29.10 -14.69 22.55
C HIS A 28 -29.01 -15.88 21.58
N PRO A 29 -30.00 -16.80 21.59
CA PRO A 29 -30.05 -17.95 20.69
C PRO A 29 -30.38 -17.55 19.23
N PRO A 30 -30.09 -18.42 18.25
CA PRO A 30 -30.22 -18.09 16.83
C PRO A 30 -31.69 -18.11 16.38
N GLY A 31 -32.35 -16.97 16.48
CA GLY A 31 -33.65 -16.71 15.85
C GLY A 31 -33.47 -16.20 14.43
N GLY A 32 -34.07 -16.91 13.45
CA GLY A 32 -33.98 -16.62 12.02
C GLY A 32 -34.41 -15.19 11.66
N ARG A 33 -33.57 -14.51 10.88
CA ARG A 33 -33.89 -13.19 10.31
C ARG A 33 -34.83 -13.39 9.12
N ARG A 34 -36.12 -13.11 9.34
CA ARG A 34 -37.08 -12.81 8.27
C ARG A 34 -36.76 -11.40 7.76
N TYR A 35 -36.39 -11.28 6.48
CA TYR A 35 -36.37 -10.00 5.78
C TYR A 35 -37.81 -9.63 5.43
N SER A 36 -38.36 -8.63 6.11
CA SER A 36 -39.60 -7.99 5.70
C SER A 36 -39.31 -7.06 4.52
N TYR A 37 -39.85 -7.39 3.35
CA TYR A 37 -39.99 -6.48 2.22
C TYR A 37 -40.92 -5.33 2.63
N THR A 38 -40.36 -4.17 2.98
CA THR A 38 -41.13 -2.92 3.04
C THR A 38 -41.14 -2.28 1.66
N ALA A 39 -42.36 -2.16 1.14
CA ALA A 39 -42.72 -1.62 -0.15
C ALA A 39 -42.27 -0.16 -0.35
N LEU A 40 -41.63 0.12 -1.49
CA LEU A 40 -41.42 1.45 -2.00
C LEU A 40 -42.70 1.90 -2.73
N LYS A 41 -43.41 2.88 -2.15
CA LYS A 41 -44.49 3.60 -2.82
C LYS A 41 -43.89 4.47 -3.94
N ALA A 42 -44.38 4.25 -5.16
CA ALA A 42 -44.10 5.09 -6.31
C ALA A 42 -44.64 6.51 -6.09
N ARG A 43 -43.84 7.51 -6.44
CA ARG A 43 -44.21 8.94 -6.50
C ARG A 43 -44.57 9.26 -7.95
N PRO A 44 -45.70 9.95 -8.24
CA PRO A 44 -46.06 10.29 -9.61
C PRO A 44 -45.10 11.36 -10.16
N GLN A 45 -44.60 11.13 -11.37
CA GLN A 45 -43.83 12.07 -12.16
C GLN A 45 -44.78 13.11 -12.80
N PRO A 46 -44.45 14.40 -12.79
CA PRO A 46 -45.15 15.39 -13.61
C PRO A 46 -44.70 15.24 -15.08
N GLU A 47 -45.68 15.16 -15.96
CA GLU A 47 -45.55 15.19 -17.41
C GLU A 47 -44.98 16.55 -17.84
N GLN A 48 -43.81 16.55 -18.47
CA GLN A 48 -43.22 17.74 -19.09
C GLN A 48 -42.94 17.43 -20.57
N ASP A 49 -43.84 17.93 -21.41
CA ASP A 49 -43.67 18.00 -22.86
C ASP A 49 -42.51 18.92 -23.21
N TYR A 50 -41.49 18.38 -23.85
CA TYR A 50 -40.45 19.15 -24.53
C TYR A 50 -40.58 18.97 -26.06
N PRO A 51 -40.59 20.07 -26.85
CA PRO A 51 -40.68 19.99 -28.30
C PRO A 51 -39.39 19.43 -28.91
N ARG A 52 -39.57 18.48 -29.81
CA ARG A 52 -38.55 17.77 -30.59
C ARG A 52 -37.85 18.73 -31.56
N ARG A 53 -36.65 19.19 -31.22
CA ARG A 53 -35.80 19.99 -32.13
C ARG A 53 -35.13 19.06 -33.14
N GLN A 54 -35.51 19.20 -34.40
CA GLN A 54 -34.97 18.46 -35.54
C GLN A 54 -33.72 19.19 -36.04
N GLU A 55 -32.53 18.69 -35.70
CA GLU A 55 -31.26 19.21 -36.23
C GLU A 55 -30.76 18.31 -37.36
N ASN A 56 -30.77 18.85 -38.58
CA ASN A 56 -30.12 18.25 -39.74
C ASN A 56 -28.60 18.47 -39.64
N PRO A 57 -27.76 17.44 -39.87
CA PRO A 57 -26.32 17.64 -39.99
C PRO A 57 -25.94 18.28 -41.34
N PRO A 58 -24.91 19.14 -41.38
CA PRO A 58 -24.43 19.76 -42.62
C PRO A 58 -23.62 18.77 -43.48
N PRO A 59 -23.61 18.94 -44.82
CA PRO A 59 -22.84 18.11 -45.72
C PRO A 59 -21.39 18.60 -45.81
N TYR A 60 -20.42 17.77 -45.42
CA TYR A 60 -19.02 18.03 -45.74
C TYR A 60 -18.63 17.39 -47.07
N SER A 61 -18.28 18.27 -48.01
CA SER A 61 -17.75 17.99 -49.33
C SER A 61 -16.23 18.00 -49.36
N ARG A 62 -15.73 17.18 -50.29
CA ARG A 62 -14.48 17.28 -51.07
C ARG A 62 -13.15 16.82 -50.47
N ALA A 63 -12.69 15.75 -51.12
CA ALA A 63 -11.32 15.28 -51.26
C ALA A 63 -10.35 16.38 -51.74
N VAL A 64 -9.12 16.28 -51.26
CA VAL A 64 -7.93 16.98 -51.78
C VAL A 64 -6.86 15.90 -52.09
N PRO A 65 -6.08 16.04 -53.18
CA PRO A 65 -5.28 14.95 -53.75
C PRO A 65 -3.93 14.74 -53.06
N HIS A 66 -3.43 13.52 -53.21
CA HIS A 66 -2.06 13.09 -52.93
C HIS A 66 -1.01 13.92 -53.69
N GLU A 67 0.00 14.42 -52.98
CA GLU A 67 1.33 14.71 -53.54
C GLU A 67 2.37 13.71 -53.00
N PRO A 68 3.27 13.17 -53.83
CA PRO A 68 4.38 12.34 -53.39
C PRO A 68 5.71 13.10 -53.34
N GLY A 69 6.48 12.84 -52.27
CA GLY A 69 7.93 12.74 -52.36
C GLY A 69 8.75 13.92 -51.84
N ILE A 70 9.24 13.81 -50.60
CA ILE A 70 10.55 14.34 -50.23
C ILE A 70 11.34 13.25 -49.49
N ARG A 71 12.42 12.85 -50.15
CA ARG A 71 13.39 11.83 -49.79
C ARG A 71 14.42 12.47 -48.84
N LEU A 72 14.26 12.30 -47.52
CA LEU A 72 15.28 12.71 -46.56
C LEU A 72 16.43 11.69 -46.52
N GLN A 73 17.60 12.13 -46.98
CA GLN A 73 18.87 11.42 -46.90
C GLN A 73 19.26 11.22 -45.42
N ARG A 74 19.47 9.96 -45.03
CA ARG A 74 20.14 9.58 -43.78
C ARG A 74 21.64 9.80 -43.93
N ASN A 75 22.17 10.82 -43.24
CA ASN A 75 23.59 10.88 -42.92
C ASN A 75 23.88 9.93 -41.74
N ARG A 76 24.53 8.81 -42.04
CA ARG A 76 25.23 7.94 -41.08
C ARG A 76 26.73 8.16 -41.27
N SER A 77 27.37 8.83 -40.31
CA SER A 77 28.81 8.72 -40.09
C SER A 77 29.15 9.24 -38.70
N TRP A 78 29.17 8.34 -37.72
CA TRP A 78 29.98 8.52 -36.51
C TRP A 78 30.59 7.16 -36.18
N GLN A 79 31.82 6.99 -36.66
CA GLN A 79 32.74 5.93 -36.25
C GLN A 79 33.90 6.60 -35.52
N GLN A 80 34.29 5.97 -34.41
CA GLN A 80 35.60 6.03 -33.76
C GLN A 80 36.12 7.35 -33.19
N SER A 81 36.23 7.38 -31.85
CA SER A 81 37.52 7.48 -31.19
C SER A 81 37.38 7.06 -29.71
N GLN A 82 38.00 5.93 -29.36
CA GLN A 82 38.38 5.61 -28.00
C GLN A 82 39.85 6.03 -27.83
N ALA A 83 40.14 6.81 -26.79
CA ALA A 83 41.46 6.90 -26.18
C ALA A 83 41.30 7.26 -24.69
N PRO A 84 42.11 6.69 -23.78
CA PRO A 84 41.98 6.88 -22.34
C PRO A 84 42.79 8.11 -21.91
N HIS A 85 42.24 8.93 -21.02
CA HIS A 85 43.02 9.96 -20.33
C HIS A 85 43.02 9.68 -18.83
N GLU A 86 44.12 9.06 -18.43
CA GLU A 86 44.70 9.00 -17.10
C GLU A 86 44.97 10.44 -16.61
N ARG A 87 44.49 10.80 -15.41
CA ARG A 87 45.02 11.89 -14.57
C ARG A 87 44.76 11.59 -13.09
N ASP A 88 45.85 11.58 -12.35
CA ASP A 88 45.96 11.53 -10.90
C ASP A 88 45.33 12.76 -10.18
N PRO A 89 45.03 12.65 -8.86
CA PRO A 89 44.61 13.77 -7.98
C PRO A 89 45.87 14.46 -7.36
N PRO A 90 45.83 15.41 -6.38
CA PRO A 90 44.79 16.24 -5.72
C PRO A 90 45.21 17.77 -5.79
N PRO A 91 44.96 18.76 -4.86
CA PRO A 91 44.99 18.72 -3.39
C PRO A 91 43.84 19.42 -2.61
N THR A 92 43.83 19.07 -1.33
CA THR A 92 43.22 19.67 -0.14
C THR A 92 43.61 21.14 0.09
N GLU A 93 42.89 21.81 1.00
CA GLU A 93 43.09 23.15 1.59
C GLU A 93 42.37 24.30 0.85
N GLN A 94 41.65 25.25 1.45
CA GLN A 94 41.74 25.86 2.78
C GLN A 94 40.41 26.63 3.06
N GLU A 95 39.92 26.59 4.31
CA GLU A 95 38.99 27.60 4.85
C GLU A 95 39.62 29.00 4.82
N PRO A 96 38.78 30.06 4.76
CA PRO A 96 38.94 31.05 5.83
C PRO A 96 37.62 31.48 6.47
N ARG A 97 37.71 31.61 7.79
CA ARG A 97 36.83 32.37 8.68
C ARG A 97 36.75 33.86 8.28
N ARG A 98 35.57 34.47 8.42
CA ARG A 98 35.30 35.76 9.10
C ARG A 98 33.80 36.08 8.95
N ILE A 99 33.05 36.10 10.05
CA ILE A 99 32.67 37.28 10.83
C ILE A 99 32.07 38.39 9.95
N TYR A 100 30.74 38.52 9.99
CA TYR A 100 30.05 39.80 9.97
C TYR A 100 28.89 39.74 10.97
N GLU A 101 29.07 40.44 12.09
CA GLU A 101 27.98 41.05 12.82
C GLU A 101 27.44 42.21 11.96
N GLY A 102 26.13 42.40 11.95
CA GLY A 102 25.47 43.45 11.17
C GLY A 102 24.01 43.57 11.56
N GLU A 103 23.75 44.61 12.33
CA GLU A 103 22.49 44.95 12.98
C GLU A 103 21.35 45.32 12.01
N GLY A 104 20.13 45.05 12.47
CA GLY A 104 18.94 45.91 12.35
C GLY A 104 18.58 46.55 11.01
N VAL A 105 17.50 46.06 10.37
CA VAL A 105 16.60 46.92 9.58
C VAL A 105 15.14 46.48 9.77
N GLN A 106 14.43 47.30 10.53
CA GLN A 106 13.08 47.86 10.31
C GLN A 106 11.98 46.99 9.70
N SER A 107 10.96 46.80 10.54
CA SER A 107 9.59 46.46 10.20
C SER A 107 9.01 47.38 9.12
N ALA A 108 8.64 46.81 7.96
CA ALA A 108 7.77 47.44 6.98
C ALA A 108 6.46 46.66 6.89
N SER A 109 5.39 47.29 7.36
CA SER A 109 4.00 46.90 7.20
C SER A 109 3.61 46.90 5.71
N LEU A 110 3.13 45.76 5.21
CA LEU A 110 2.48 45.64 3.91
C LEU A 110 0.95 45.62 4.05
N PRO A 111 0.20 46.25 3.12
CA PRO A 111 -1.24 46.39 3.22
C PRO A 111 -1.99 45.14 2.78
N GLU A 112 -3.07 44.85 3.51
CA GLU A 112 -4.12 43.91 3.12
C GLU A 112 -4.68 44.26 1.74
N ARG A 113 -4.48 43.37 0.76
CA ARG A 113 -5.28 43.32 -0.46
C ARG A 113 -6.16 42.09 -0.42
N GLY A 114 -7.44 42.31 -0.13
CA GLY A 114 -8.50 41.35 -0.30
C GLY A 114 -8.55 40.86 -1.75
N ARG A 115 -8.34 39.55 -1.93
CA ARG A 115 -8.72 38.83 -3.14
C ARG A 115 -9.91 37.96 -2.82
N ARG A 116 -11.08 38.39 -3.30
CA ARG A 116 -12.26 37.55 -3.50
C ARG A 116 -11.87 36.39 -4.42
N VAL A 117 -12.12 35.16 -3.98
CA VAL A 117 -12.09 33.96 -4.82
C VAL A 117 -13.52 33.73 -5.30
N PRO A 118 -13.75 33.51 -6.61
CA PRO A 118 -15.07 33.13 -7.11
C PRO A 118 -15.34 31.65 -6.81
N GLU A 119 -16.49 31.44 -6.19
CA GLU A 119 -17.16 30.18 -5.94
C GLU A 119 -17.53 29.52 -7.28
N ALA A 120 -16.78 28.48 -7.65
CA ALA A 120 -17.06 27.67 -8.83
C ALA A 120 -17.75 26.37 -8.38
N SER A 121 -19.07 26.38 -8.46
CA SER A 121 -19.95 25.22 -8.35
C SER A 121 -19.58 24.19 -9.41
N ARG A 122 -18.98 23.07 -8.99
CA ARG A 122 -18.70 21.93 -9.86
C ARG A 122 -19.72 20.83 -9.54
N GLU A 123 -20.77 20.83 -10.33
CA GLU A 123 -21.86 19.87 -10.36
C GLU A 123 -21.33 18.54 -10.94
N GLU A 124 -21.06 17.57 -10.07
CA GLU A 124 -20.70 16.20 -10.44
C GLU A 124 -21.96 15.47 -10.96
N GLN A 125 -22.10 15.42 -12.28
CA GLN A 125 -23.03 14.54 -12.96
C GLN A 125 -22.64 13.08 -12.70
N ARG A 126 -23.49 12.40 -11.94
CA ARG A 126 -23.49 10.95 -11.76
C ARG A 126 -23.89 10.28 -13.08
N GLY A 127 -22.96 9.53 -13.67
CA GLY A 127 -23.27 8.60 -14.76
C GLY A 127 -24.06 7.42 -14.22
N GLU A 128 -25.35 7.37 -14.55
CA GLU A 128 -26.22 6.23 -14.27
C GLU A 128 -25.96 5.09 -15.27
N GLY A 129 -25.94 3.87 -14.73
CA GLY A 129 -25.62 2.64 -15.44
C GLY A 129 -26.68 2.25 -16.46
N SER A 130 -26.22 1.87 -17.64
CA SER A 130 -27.04 1.23 -18.66
C SER A 130 -27.28 -0.24 -18.28
N SER A 131 -28.53 -0.54 -17.94
CA SER A 131 -29.07 -1.87 -17.71
C SER A 131 -29.31 -2.56 -19.05
N SER A 132 -28.78 -3.77 -19.15
CA SER A 132 -29.03 -4.78 -20.18
C SER A 132 -30.49 -5.20 -20.27
N ASP A 133 -30.96 -5.47 -21.49
CA ASP A 133 -32.13 -6.32 -21.75
C ASP A 133 -31.76 -7.50 -22.69
N PRO A 134 -32.37 -8.69 -22.51
CA PRO A 134 -31.99 -9.92 -23.19
C PRO A 134 -32.90 -10.23 -24.39
N ALA A 135 -32.31 -10.69 -25.49
CA ALA A 135 -33.06 -11.29 -26.60
C ALA A 135 -32.37 -12.56 -27.12
N THR A 136 -32.97 -13.69 -26.74
CA THR A 136 -33.18 -14.92 -27.54
C THR A 136 -32.49 -15.02 -28.90
N ARG A 137 -31.64 -16.05 -29.09
CA ARG A 137 -31.58 -16.76 -30.38
C ARG A 137 -31.10 -18.22 -30.31
N ALA A 138 -31.86 -19.03 -31.03
CA ALA A 138 -31.89 -20.47 -31.20
C ALA A 138 -30.61 -21.20 -31.65
N HIS A 139 -30.58 -22.48 -31.26
CA HIS A 139 -30.16 -23.69 -31.99
C HIS A 139 -29.15 -23.57 -33.15
N ARG A 140 -28.00 -24.26 -33.01
CA ARG A 140 -27.46 -25.16 -34.05
C ARG A 140 -26.47 -26.18 -33.46
N ARG A 141 -26.83 -27.46 -33.57
CA ARG A 141 -25.90 -28.60 -33.57
C ARG A 141 -25.14 -28.62 -34.90
N PRO A 142 -23.87 -29.03 -34.89
CA PRO A 142 -23.53 -30.19 -35.71
C PRO A 142 -22.62 -31.20 -35.00
N THR A 143 -22.98 -32.45 -35.20
CA THR A 143 -22.21 -33.68 -35.02
C THR A 143 -20.95 -33.69 -35.90
N GLY A 144 -19.83 -34.10 -35.33
CA GLY A 144 -18.58 -34.32 -36.06
C GLY A 144 -17.70 -35.30 -35.29
N GLU A 145 -17.90 -36.58 -35.57
CA GLU A 145 -17.03 -37.69 -35.19
C GLU A 145 -15.69 -37.54 -35.92
N HIS A 146 -14.56 -37.61 -35.23
CA HIS A 146 -13.30 -38.05 -35.84
C HIS A 146 -12.31 -38.66 -34.83
N SER A 147 -12.12 -39.97 -35.01
CA SER A 147 -10.85 -40.67 -35.11
C SER A 147 -9.88 -40.66 -33.91
N THR A 148 -9.97 -41.75 -33.17
CA THR A 148 -8.95 -42.29 -32.27
C THR A 148 -7.70 -42.72 -33.06
N ARG A 149 -6.54 -42.12 -32.75
CA ARG A 149 -5.22 -42.72 -33.03
C ARG A 149 -4.38 -42.75 -31.76
N HIS A 150 -4.29 -43.95 -31.20
CA HIS A 150 -3.27 -44.35 -30.24
C HIS A 150 -1.89 -44.41 -30.90
N ARG A 151 -0.88 -43.76 -30.31
CA ARG A 151 0.52 -44.19 -30.46
C ARG A 151 1.40 -43.67 -29.33
N GLY A 152 2.09 -44.59 -28.66
CA GLY A 152 3.44 -44.38 -28.12
C GLY A 152 3.55 -43.91 -26.67
N SER A 153 3.34 -44.82 -25.72
CA SER A 153 3.78 -44.66 -24.32
C SER A 153 5.26 -45.03 -24.20
N GLY A 154 6.11 -44.04 -23.96
CA GLY A 154 7.43 -44.22 -23.33
C GLY A 154 7.34 -43.73 -21.89
N PRO A 155 7.88 -44.47 -20.89
CA PRO A 155 7.87 -44.04 -19.49
C PRO A 155 8.99 -43.00 -19.28
N SER A 156 8.77 -41.78 -19.77
CA SER A 156 9.56 -40.65 -19.32
C SER A 156 9.11 -40.33 -17.90
N ALA A 157 10.04 -40.32 -16.95
CA ALA A 157 9.83 -39.94 -15.56
C ALA A 157 9.47 -38.45 -15.48
N GLU A 158 8.29 -38.11 -15.97
CA GLU A 158 7.67 -36.81 -15.82
C GLU A 158 7.26 -36.70 -14.36
N VAL A 159 8.05 -35.94 -13.60
CA VAL A 159 7.73 -35.53 -12.24
C VAL A 159 6.35 -34.90 -12.29
N GLN A 160 5.33 -35.69 -11.98
CA GLN A 160 3.94 -35.28 -11.86
C GLN A 160 3.87 -34.29 -10.69
N ARG A 161 4.17 -33.03 -10.99
CA ARG A 161 3.78 -31.91 -10.15
C ARG A 161 2.27 -31.94 -10.13
N ARG A 162 1.71 -32.51 -9.06
CA ARG A 162 0.29 -32.39 -8.76
C ARG A 162 -0.07 -30.92 -8.94
N PRO A 163 -1.07 -30.57 -9.75
CA PRO A 163 -1.46 -29.19 -9.93
C PRO A 163 -1.77 -28.61 -8.55
N SER A 164 -0.90 -27.73 -8.07
CA SER A 164 -1.09 -27.03 -6.80
C SER A 164 -2.45 -26.37 -6.87
N LYS A 165 -3.24 -26.45 -5.79
CA LYS A 165 -4.49 -25.69 -5.74
C LYS A 165 -4.09 -24.23 -5.98
N PRO A 166 -4.68 -23.52 -6.95
CA PRO A 166 -4.17 -22.22 -7.39
C PRO A 166 -4.16 -21.16 -6.27
N ASP A 167 -4.79 -21.44 -5.14
CA ASP A 167 -4.84 -20.58 -3.96
C ASP A 167 -3.68 -20.82 -2.96
N GLU A 168 -2.98 -21.96 -3.01
CA GLU A 168 -1.81 -22.26 -2.17
C GLU A 168 -0.66 -21.27 -2.43
N ILE A 169 -0.51 -20.86 -3.69
CA ILE A 169 0.52 -19.91 -4.14
C ILE A 169 0.42 -18.58 -3.39
N PHE A 170 -0.80 -18.13 -3.04
CA PHE A 170 -1.00 -16.88 -2.31
C PHE A 170 -0.50 -16.96 -0.88
N SER A 171 -0.89 -18.02 -0.16
CA SER A 171 -0.45 -18.22 1.22
C SER A 171 1.06 -18.43 1.28
N ASP A 172 1.62 -19.20 0.35
CA ASP A 172 3.06 -19.46 0.30
C ASP A 172 3.85 -18.17 0.06
N HIS A 173 3.37 -17.32 -0.85
CA HIS A 173 3.97 -16.02 -1.10
C HIS A 173 3.93 -15.12 0.14
N LEU A 174 2.78 -14.97 0.80
CA LEU A 174 2.66 -14.13 2.00
C LEU A 174 3.45 -14.70 3.20
N ASN A 175 3.45 -16.02 3.37
CA ASN A 175 4.23 -16.71 4.41
C ASN A 175 5.74 -16.52 4.22
N GLY A 176 6.19 -16.50 2.96
CA GLY A 176 7.58 -16.21 2.61
C GLY A 176 7.96 -14.75 2.92
N LEU A 177 7.09 -13.80 2.59
CA LEU A 177 7.32 -12.37 2.86
C LEU A 177 7.32 -12.02 4.34
N PHE A 178 6.45 -12.66 5.13
CA PHE A 178 6.20 -12.29 6.52
C PHE A 178 6.45 -13.44 7.50
N SER A 179 7.54 -14.18 7.32
CA SER A 179 7.94 -15.19 8.30
C SER A 179 8.08 -14.57 9.71
N PRO A 180 7.53 -15.18 10.77
CA PRO A 180 6.99 -16.54 10.87
C PRO A 180 5.45 -16.67 10.72
N LEU A 181 4.77 -15.64 10.19
CA LEU A 181 3.30 -15.64 10.09
C LEU A 181 2.82 -16.76 9.15
N LYS A 182 1.64 -17.31 9.48
CA LYS A 182 0.95 -18.36 8.70
C LYS A 182 -0.41 -17.86 8.27
N PHE A 183 -0.51 -17.43 7.03
CA PHE A 183 -1.76 -16.94 6.44
C PHE A 183 -2.63 -18.12 5.99
N PRO A 184 -3.92 -18.16 6.38
CA PRO A 184 -4.89 -19.07 5.80
C PRO A 184 -5.00 -18.87 4.28
N GLN A 185 -5.20 -19.96 3.53
CA GLN A 185 -5.29 -19.93 2.06
C GLN A 185 -6.41 -19.00 1.58
N GLU A 186 -7.61 -19.13 2.17
CA GLU A 186 -8.78 -18.31 1.83
C GLU A 186 -8.53 -16.81 2.07
N LEU A 187 -7.92 -16.47 3.22
CA LEU A 187 -7.57 -15.08 3.55
C LEU A 187 -6.56 -14.53 2.54
N SER A 188 -5.54 -15.31 2.19
CA SER A 188 -4.49 -14.93 1.25
C SER A 188 -5.06 -14.67 -0.14
N ALA A 189 -5.96 -15.56 -0.60
CA ALA A 189 -6.66 -15.42 -1.86
C ALA A 189 -7.51 -14.13 -1.90
N ARG A 190 -8.24 -13.82 -0.83
CA ARG A 190 -9.03 -12.58 -0.73
C ARG A 190 -8.16 -11.33 -0.70
N ILE A 191 -7.05 -11.33 0.04
CA ILE A 191 -6.10 -10.21 0.12
C ILE A 191 -5.46 -9.92 -1.24
N LEU A 192 -5.12 -10.96 -2.01
CA LEU A 192 -4.42 -10.86 -3.28
C LEU A 192 -5.34 -10.88 -4.52
N THR A 193 -6.66 -10.81 -4.32
CA THR A 193 -7.64 -10.68 -5.41
C THR A 193 -8.22 -9.26 -5.43
N HIS A 194 -7.99 -8.54 -6.52
CA HIS A 194 -8.56 -7.22 -6.75
C HIS A 194 -9.99 -7.32 -7.31
N ALA A 195 -10.82 -6.31 -7.05
CA ALA A 195 -12.22 -6.26 -7.49
C ALA A 195 -12.41 -6.30 -9.02
N SER A 196 -11.38 -5.94 -9.80
CA SER A 196 -11.45 -6.02 -11.27
C SER A 196 -11.31 -7.44 -11.83
N HIS A 197 -10.94 -8.43 -11.01
CA HIS A 197 -10.77 -9.80 -11.47
C HIS A 197 -12.11 -10.58 -11.42
N PRO A 198 -12.42 -11.48 -12.38
CA PRO A 198 -13.66 -12.26 -12.37
C PRO A 198 -13.84 -13.12 -11.10
N ALA A 199 -12.75 -13.59 -10.50
CA ALA A 199 -12.80 -14.35 -9.25
C ALA A 199 -13.20 -13.52 -8.02
N ALA A 200 -13.30 -12.18 -8.13
CA ALA A 200 -13.68 -11.28 -7.03
C ALA A 200 -15.07 -11.58 -6.44
N SER A 201 -15.94 -12.30 -7.18
CA SER A 201 -17.22 -12.80 -6.68
C SER A 201 -17.08 -13.73 -5.47
N HIS A 202 -15.94 -14.41 -5.33
CA HIS A 202 -15.60 -15.26 -4.17
C HIS A 202 -14.93 -14.48 -3.03
N GLY A 203 -14.82 -13.16 -3.18
CA GLY A 203 -14.14 -12.26 -2.25
C GLY A 203 -12.97 -11.53 -2.90
N HIS A 204 -12.80 -10.28 -2.50
CA HIS A 204 -11.75 -9.40 -2.98
C HIS A 204 -11.19 -8.56 -1.83
N ASN A 205 -10.16 -7.79 -2.12
CA ASN A 205 -9.33 -7.15 -1.10
C ASN A 205 -9.87 -5.81 -0.55
N ALA A 206 -11.00 -5.30 -1.03
CA ALA A 206 -11.44 -3.93 -0.72
C ALA A 206 -11.66 -3.68 0.78
N GLN A 207 -12.27 -4.63 1.49
CA GLN A 207 -12.47 -4.54 2.94
C GLN A 207 -11.13 -4.45 3.68
N PHE A 208 -10.18 -5.31 3.30
CA PHE A 208 -8.86 -5.33 3.92
C PHE A 208 -8.06 -4.08 3.57
N SER A 209 -8.12 -3.58 2.32
CA SER A 209 -7.48 -2.33 1.91
C SER A 209 -8.03 -1.15 2.70
N PHE A 210 -9.35 -1.10 2.94
CA PHE A 210 -9.98 -0.05 3.74
C PHE A 210 -9.47 -0.01 5.19
N ILE A 211 -9.35 -1.18 5.83
CA ILE A 211 -8.79 -1.30 7.18
C ILE A 211 -7.30 -0.94 7.16
N GLY A 212 -6.56 -1.50 6.21
CA GLY A 212 -5.12 -1.30 6.09
C GLY A 212 -4.71 0.16 5.89
N ARG A 213 -5.46 0.93 5.09
CA ARG A 213 -5.22 2.38 4.94
C ARG A 213 -5.27 3.11 6.28
N ARG A 214 -6.28 2.83 7.11
CA ARG A 214 -6.41 3.43 8.46
C ARG A 214 -5.29 2.99 9.39
N VAL A 215 -4.90 1.72 9.33
CA VAL A 215 -3.81 1.17 10.13
C VAL A 215 -2.47 1.85 9.78
N LEU A 216 -2.17 1.97 8.49
CA LEU A 216 -0.97 2.65 7.98
C LEU A 216 -0.94 4.13 8.39
N GLU A 217 -2.04 4.84 8.19
CA GLU A 217 -2.20 6.25 8.57
C GLU A 217 -2.00 6.45 10.08
N SER A 218 -2.66 5.62 10.90
CA SER A 218 -2.55 5.71 12.36
C SER A 218 -1.11 5.53 12.84
N TYR A 219 -0.40 4.51 12.33
CA TYR A 219 0.99 4.28 12.73
C TYR A 219 1.96 5.34 12.23
N LEU A 220 1.72 5.90 11.04
CA LEU A 220 2.51 7.04 10.56
C LEU A 220 2.27 8.28 11.43
N LEU A 221 1.02 8.60 11.79
CA LEU A 221 0.70 9.72 12.66
C LEU A 221 1.29 9.55 14.08
N ILE A 222 1.27 8.34 14.63
CA ILE A 222 1.92 8.03 15.91
C ILE A 222 3.43 8.29 15.82
N LEU A 223 4.09 7.84 14.76
CA LEU A 223 5.51 8.12 14.54
C LEU A 223 5.78 9.62 14.49
N LEU A 224 5.04 10.35 13.65
CA LEU A 224 5.23 11.79 13.42
C LEU A 224 4.99 12.58 14.70
N SER A 225 3.93 12.27 15.46
CA SER A 225 3.60 12.95 16.73
C SER A 225 4.61 12.64 17.86
N SER A 226 5.28 11.48 17.81
CA SER A 226 6.33 11.12 18.77
C SER A 226 7.72 11.68 18.42
N SER A 227 7.89 12.25 17.22
CA SER A 227 9.18 12.72 16.74
C SER A 227 9.57 14.08 17.37
N PRO A 228 10.80 14.24 17.89
CA PRO A 228 11.30 15.53 18.34
C PRO A 228 11.55 16.51 17.17
N ASN A 229 11.55 16.02 15.93
CA ASN A 229 11.73 16.82 14.72
C ASN A 229 10.41 17.42 14.19
N LEU A 230 9.28 17.14 14.84
CA LEU A 230 7.99 17.74 14.49
C LEU A 230 8.00 19.24 14.81
N LYS A 231 7.80 20.07 13.78
CA LYS A 231 7.75 21.54 13.88
C LYS A 231 6.31 22.00 13.62
N PRO A 232 5.85 23.13 14.20
CA PRO A 232 4.50 23.65 13.96
C PRO A 232 4.16 23.91 12.49
N LYS A 233 5.18 24.13 11.65
CA LYS A 233 5.03 24.34 10.19
C LYS A 233 4.76 23.07 9.39
N HIS A 234 4.83 21.89 9.99
CA HIS A 234 4.61 20.63 9.27
C HIS A 234 3.11 20.35 9.18
N ASP A 235 2.58 20.27 7.97
CA ASP A 235 1.24 19.75 7.72
C ASP A 235 1.27 18.21 7.76
N LEU A 236 0.73 17.64 8.85
CA LEU A 236 0.67 16.19 9.03
C LEU A 236 -0.20 15.51 7.97
N GLN A 237 -1.28 16.14 7.52
CA GLN A 237 -2.19 15.57 6.53
C GLN A 237 -1.54 15.56 5.14
N GLU A 238 -0.81 16.62 4.78
CA GLU A 238 -0.01 16.64 3.56
C GLU A 238 1.07 15.55 3.58
N ILE A 239 1.79 15.41 4.71
CA ILE A 239 2.82 14.37 4.85
C ILE A 239 2.20 12.97 4.71
N VAL A 240 1.10 12.68 5.40
CA VAL A 240 0.43 11.38 5.36
C VAL A 240 -0.08 11.07 3.95
N SER A 241 -0.81 11.99 3.33
CA SER A 241 -1.38 11.80 1.98
C SER A 241 -0.30 11.58 0.91
N ARG A 242 0.85 12.25 1.04
CA ARG A 242 2.00 12.05 0.16
C ARG A 242 2.69 10.71 0.40
N VAL A 243 3.04 10.40 1.64
CA VAL A 243 3.80 9.18 2.02
C VAL A 243 3.00 7.91 1.76
N LEU A 244 1.70 7.93 2.04
CA LEU A 244 0.80 6.79 1.87
C LEU A 244 -0.02 6.85 0.59
N ASN A 245 0.41 7.65 -0.39
CA ASN A 245 -0.19 7.67 -1.71
C ASN A 245 -0.20 6.25 -2.31
N THR A 246 -1.36 5.81 -2.81
CA THR A 246 -1.54 4.43 -3.28
C THR A 246 -0.57 4.06 -4.40
N TYR A 247 -0.28 4.96 -5.34
CA TYR A 247 0.69 4.69 -6.41
C TYR A 247 2.10 4.54 -5.86
N PHE A 248 2.47 5.40 -4.90
CA PHE A 248 3.77 5.37 -4.25
C PHE A 248 3.98 4.08 -3.44
N LEU A 249 2.95 3.62 -2.72
CA LEU A 249 2.94 2.33 -2.03
C LEU A 249 3.10 1.16 -3.02
N GLY A 250 2.40 1.19 -4.15
CA GLY A 250 2.53 0.15 -5.17
C GLY A 250 3.91 0.10 -5.81
N GLU A 251 4.45 1.26 -6.18
CA GLU A 251 5.75 1.40 -6.83
C GLU A 251 6.91 0.97 -5.91
N HIS A 252 6.91 1.40 -4.64
CA HIS A 252 8.06 1.16 -3.76
C HIS A 252 7.91 -0.04 -2.82
N VAL A 253 6.69 -0.35 -2.38
CA VAL A 253 6.43 -1.46 -1.46
C VAL A 253 5.90 -2.67 -2.23
N GLY A 254 4.81 -2.49 -2.98
CA GLY A 254 4.13 -3.57 -3.70
C GLY A 254 5.03 -4.26 -4.74
N SER A 255 5.81 -3.48 -5.48
CA SER A 255 6.77 -4.00 -6.46
C SER A 255 7.92 -4.77 -5.78
N LYS A 256 8.40 -4.32 -4.62
CA LYS A 256 9.46 -5.02 -3.87
C LYS A 256 8.97 -6.30 -3.22
N TRP A 257 7.69 -6.35 -2.83
CA TRP A 257 7.04 -7.58 -2.38
C TRP A 257 6.70 -8.53 -3.53
N GLY A 258 6.82 -8.09 -4.78
CA GLY A 258 6.51 -8.92 -5.95
C GLY A 258 5.01 -9.13 -6.18
N LEU A 259 4.16 -8.27 -5.61
CA LEU A 259 2.70 -8.44 -5.65
C LEU A 259 2.14 -8.51 -7.07
N GLY A 260 2.71 -7.74 -8.01
CA GLY A 260 2.25 -7.74 -9.41
C GLY A 260 2.40 -9.07 -10.14
N ARG A 261 3.21 -10.00 -9.63
CA ARG A 261 3.38 -11.33 -10.24
C ARG A 261 2.39 -12.36 -9.71
N VAL A 262 1.94 -12.17 -8.47
CA VAL A 262 1.11 -13.16 -7.78
C VAL A 262 -0.36 -12.75 -7.76
N MET A 263 -0.68 -11.46 -7.67
CA MET A 263 -2.05 -11.01 -7.47
C MET A 263 -2.98 -11.29 -8.65
N ARG A 264 -4.26 -11.52 -8.37
CA ARG A 264 -5.33 -11.65 -9.36
C ARG A 264 -5.96 -10.27 -9.63
N TRP A 265 -5.79 -9.77 -10.84
CA TRP A 265 -6.36 -8.50 -11.30
C TRP A 265 -6.54 -8.50 -12.82
N THR A 266 -7.42 -7.63 -13.31
CA THR A 266 -7.61 -7.39 -14.76
C THR A 266 -7.16 -5.97 -15.09
N PRO A 267 -6.27 -5.76 -16.08
CA PRO A 267 -5.88 -4.43 -16.53
C PRO A 267 -7.03 -3.70 -17.22
N THR A 268 -7.05 -2.37 -17.13
CA THR A 268 -8.05 -1.53 -17.81
C THR A 268 -7.88 -1.55 -19.33
N ILE A 269 -6.66 -1.80 -19.81
CA ILE A 269 -6.31 -1.82 -21.22
C ILE A 269 -6.37 -3.26 -21.75
N ALA A 270 -6.88 -3.43 -22.98
CA ALA A 270 -6.97 -4.73 -23.64
C ALA A 270 -5.58 -5.36 -23.85
N ALA A 271 -5.51 -6.69 -23.78
CA ALA A 271 -4.26 -7.45 -23.89
C ALA A 271 -3.49 -7.21 -25.19
N GLU A 272 -4.17 -6.87 -26.29
CA GLU A 272 -3.52 -6.63 -27.58
C GLU A 272 -2.74 -5.32 -27.60
N MET A 273 -3.28 -4.24 -27.02
CA MET A 273 -2.56 -2.97 -26.89
C MET A 273 -1.30 -3.12 -26.01
N LEU A 274 -1.36 -4.01 -25.02
CA LEU A 274 -0.21 -4.33 -24.16
C LEU A 274 0.93 -5.00 -24.93
N ARG A 275 0.66 -5.74 -26.01
CA ARG A 275 1.68 -6.40 -26.82
C ARG A 275 2.41 -5.41 -27.73
N ASP A 276 1.69 -4.45 -28.28
CA ASP A 276 2.25 -3.45 -29.18
C ASP A 276 3.13 -2.44 -28.43
N GLU A 277 2.67 -1.99 -27.26
CA GLU A 277 3.40 -1.04 -26.42
C GLU A 277 4.56 -1.66 -25.64
N ALA A 278 4.64 -2.99 -25.53
CA ALA A 278 5.76 -3.69 -24.89
C ALA A 278 7.12 -3.44 -25.58
N ARG A 279 7.13 -2.86 -26.78
CA ARG A 279 8.36 -2.42 -27.48
C ARG A 279 8.87 -1.04 -27.01
N GLY A 280 8.07 -0.29 -26.25
CA GLY A 280 8.39 1.05 -25.74
C GLY A 280 8.84 1.09 -24.28
N ASP A 281 8.69 2.25 -23.63
CA ASP A 281 8.99 2.46 -22.20
C ASP A 281 7.98 1.70 -21.32
N ARG A 282 8.38 0.49 -20.91
CA ARG A 282 7.63 -0.40 -20.03
C ARG A 282 7.17 0.30 -18.75
N THR A 283 7.91 1.27 -18.21
CA THR A 283 7.55 1.91 -16.94
C THR A 283 6.32 2.78 -17.09
N LYS A 284 6.23 3.52 -18.21
CA LYS A 284 5.07 4.33 -18.54
C LYS A 284 3.84 3.45 -18.76
N LEU A 285 3.99 2.37 -19.52
CA LEU A 285 2.96 1.36 -19.72
C LEU A 285 2.40 0.80 -18.39
N LEU A 286 3.27 0.45 -17.44
CA LEU A 286 2.85 -0.08 -16.14
C LEU A 286 2.07 0.95 -15.28
N LYS A 287 2.39 2.24 -15.43
CA LYS A 287 1.62 3.33 -14.82
C LYS A 287 0.25 3.47 -15.48
N ASP A 288 0.22 3.42 -16.82
CA ASP A 288 -0.98 3.62 -17.62
C ASP A 288 -2.00 2.48 -17.44
N VAL A 289 -1.55 1.22 -17.26
CA VAL A 289 -2.44 0.09 -16.95
C VAL A 289 -2.99 0.10 -15.52
N GLY A 290 -2.53 1.02 -14.68
CA GLY A 290 -2.96 1.14 -13.28
C GLY A 290 -2.33 0.12 -12.33
N LEU A 291 -1.29 -0.62 -12.73
CA LEU A 291 -0.71 -1.70 -11.90
C LEU A 291 -0.27 -1.18 -10.52
N TYR A 292 0.42 -0.04 -10.45
CA TYR A 292 0.87 0.50 -9.16
C TYR A 292 -0.28 0.92 -8.25
N LYS A 293 -1.40 1.38 -8.80
CA LYS A 293 -2.59 1.63 -7.99
C LYS A 293 -3.11 0.33 -7.37
N VAL A 294 -3.28 -0.72 -8.17
CA VAL A 294 -3.79 -2.02 -7.69
C VAL A 294 -2.82 -2.65 -6.69
N GLN A 295 -1.50 -2.56 -6.93
CA GLN A 295 -0.48 -3.01 -5.99
C GLN A 295 -0.51 -2.24 -4.68
N GLY A 296 -0.70 -0.91 -4.71
CA GLY A 296 -0.84 -0.10 -3.50
C GLY A 296 -2.05 -0.49 -2.66
N ASP A 297 -3.19 -0.75 -3.31
CA ASP A 297 -4.37 -1.28 -2.64
C ASP A 297 -4.12 -2.67 -2.03
N ALA A 298 -3.35 -3.52 -2.72
CA ALA A 298 -2.93 -4.82 -2.20
C ALA A 298 -1.96 -4.70 -1.02
N VAL A 299 -1.03 -3.74 -1.01
CA VAL A 299 -0.16 -3.45 0.16
C VAL A 299 -1.01 -3.08 1.37
N ALA A 300 -2.00 -2.18 1.19
CA ALA A 300 -2.94 -1.86 2.25
C ALA A 300 -3.73 -3.11 2.70
N ALA A 301 -4.22 -3.92 1.76
CA ALA A 301 -4.95 -5.15 2.09
C ALA A 301 -4.11 -6.14 2.91
N VAL A 302 -2.84 -6.32 2.57
CA VAL A 302 -1.92 -7.18 3.33
C VAL A 302 -1.81 -6.69 4.76
N VAL A 303 -1.58 -5.39 4.98
CA VAL A 303 -1.47 -4.82 6.33
C VAL A 303 -2.80 -4.92 7.08
N GLY A 304 -3.94 -4.69 6.42
CA GLY A 304 -5.27 -4.87 7.02
C GLY A 304 -5.56 -6.32 7.39
N GLY A 305 -5.17 -7.27 6.54
CA GLY A 305 -5.27 -8.70 6.82
C GLY A 305 -4.38 -9.13 7.98
N ILE A 306 -3.16 -8.58 8.08
CA ILE A 306 -2.26 -8.82 9.22
C ILE A 306 -2.86 -8.27 10.51
N PHE A 307 -3.41 -7.06 10.46
CA PHE A 307 -4.08 -6.45 11.61
C PHE A 307 -5.25 -7.31 12.10
N GLN A 308 -6.09 -7.80 11.18
CA GLN A 308 -7.26 -8.60 11.52
C GLN A 308 -6.90 -10.00 12.02
N GLN A 309 -5.91 -10.66 11.41
CA GLN A 309 -5.56 -12.06 11.71
C GLN A 309 -4.55 -12.20 12.86
N PHE A 310 -3.56 -11.31 12.95
CA PHE A 310 -2.44 -11.39 13.89
C PHE A 310 -2.39 -10.23 14.89
N GLY A 311 -3.31 -9.27 14.78
CA GLY A 311 -3.48 -8.18 15.73
C GLY A 311 -2.63 -6.93 15.45
N ALA A 312 -2.96 -5.86 16.18
CA ALA A 312 -2.37 -4.54 16.00
C ALA A 312 -0.84 -4.51 16.22
N SER A 313 -0.33 -5.22 17.23
CA SER A 313 1.11 -5.21 17.55
C SER A 313 1.97 -5.76 16.41
N VAL A 314 1.51 -6.83 15.75
CA VAL A 314 2.19 -7.43 14.59
C VAL A 314 2.11 -6.49 13.39
N ALA A 315 0.94 -5.91 13.11
CA ALA A 315 0.78 -4.94 12.03
C ALA A 315 1.68 -3.70 12.22
N HIS A 316 1.78 -3.19 13.45
CA HIS A 316 2.67 -2.08 13.81
C HIS A 316 4.15 -2.41 13.54
N ARG A 317 4.58 -3.62 13.91
CA ARG A 317 5.93 -4.11 13.58
C ARG A 317 6.15 -4.18 12.07
N VAL A 318 5.21 -4.75 11.33
CA VAL A 318 5.29 -4.84 9.86
C VAL A 318 5.40 -3.45 9.23
N PHE A 319 4.62 -2.48 9.70
CA PHE A 319 4.70 -1.10 9.22
C PHE A 319 6.12 -0.54 9.38
N HIS A 320 6.66 -0.57 10.59
CA HIS A 320 7.96 0.04 10.88
C HIS A 320 9.16 -0.71 10.29
N THR A 321 9.07 -2.01 10.09
CA THR A 321 10.20 -2.85 9.64
C THR A 321 10.15 -3.18 8.15
N ARG A 322 8.95 -3.31 7.55
CA ARG A 322 8.79 -3.78 6.17
C ARG A 322 8.25 -2.71 5.21
N VAL A 323 7.38 -1.82 5.68
CA VAL A 323 6.74 -0.79 4.84
C VAL A 323 7.54 0.50 4.88
N LEU A 324 7.64 1.13 6.04
CA LEU A 324 8.20 2.47 6.23
C LEU A 324 9.64 2.62 5.70
N PRO A 325 10.57 1.66 5.88
CA PRO A 325 11.93 1.79 5.35
C PRO A 325 11.99 1.95 3.83
N ARG A 326 10.96 1.47 3.10
CA ARG A 326 10.85 1.61 1.64
C ARG A 326 10.29 2.97 1.22
N LEU A 327 9.77 3.75 2.17
CA LEU A 327 9.21 5.08 1.97
C LEU A 327 10.17 6.20 2.42
N LEU A 328 11.38 5.86 2.90
CA LEU A 328 12.43 6.79 3.26
C LEU A 328 13.21 7.27 2.03
N LEU A 329 12.47 7.86 1.08
CA LEU A 329 13.03 8.37 -0.16
C LEU A 329 13.27 9.88 -0.03
N PRO A 330 14.40 10.41 -0.54
CA PRO A 330 14.68 11.85 -0.50
C PRO A 330 13.60 12.71 -1.18
N HIS A 331 12.93 12.15 -2.18
CA HIS A 331 11.88 12.79 -2.95
C HIS A 331 10.60 11.93 -2.93
N GLY A 332 9.45 12.56 -2.69
CA GLY A 332 8.13 11.90 -2.69
C GLY A 332 7.81 11.07 -1.45
N GLY A 333 8.80 10.71 -0.63
CA GLY A 333 8.61 9.92 0.58
C GLY A 333 8.41 10.73 1.87
N LEU A 334 8.74 10.07 2.99
CA LEU A 334 8.76 10.69 4.31
C LEU A 334 9.76 11.87 4.30
N PRO A 335 9.43 13.06 4.85
CA PRO A 335 10.41 14.14 4.94
C PRO A 335 11.69 13.69 5.64
N THR A 336 12.84 14.12 5.11
CA THR A 336 14.18 13.72 5.59
C THR A 336 14.41 14.02 7.07
N SER A 337 13.75 15.05 7.60
CA SER A 337 13.77 15.38 9.03
C SER A 337 13.26 14.27 9.95
N PHE A 338 12.49 13.31 9.43
CA PHE A 338 11.95 12.17 10.20
C PHE A 338 12.67 10.85 9.91
N HIS A 339 13.66 10.82 9.01
CA HIS A 339 14.33 9.58 8.60
C HIS A 339 15.12 8.95 9.75
N SER A 340 15.81 9.75 10.55
CA SER A 340 16.54 9.26 11.73
C SER A 340 15.62 8.56 12.72
N ASP A 341 14.45 9.15 12.97
CA ASP A 341 13.48 8.64 13.94
C ASP A 341 12.84 7.35 13.43
N ALA A 342 12.42 7.34 12.15
CA ALA A 342 11.90 6.14 11.49
C ALA A 342 12.89 4.97 11.53
N ASN A 343 14.17 5.24 11.23
CA ASN A 343 15.24 4.24 11.31
C ASN A 343 15.49 3.79 12.75
N ALA A 344 15.48 4.69 13.72
CA ALA A 344 15.64 4.34 15.14
C ALA A 344 14.50 3.42 15.62
N VAL A 345 13.25 3.68 15.23
CA VAL A 345 12.12 2.79 15.54
C VAL A 345 12.28 1.44 14.84
N CYS A 346 12.65 1.43 13.55
CA CYS A 346 12.91 0.20 12.80
C CYS A 346 13.97 -0.66 13.49
N MET A 347 15.13 -0.08 13.84
CA MET A 347 16.22 -0.78 14.52
C MET A 347 15.80 -1.32 15.90
N ARG A 348 15.07 -0.52 16.69
CA ARG A 348 14.54 -0.96 17.99
C ARG A 348 13.57 -2.14 17.87
N LEU A 349 12.87 -2.28 16.74
CA LEU A 349 11.97 -3.39 16.46
C LEU A 349 12.67 -4.60 15.81
N GLY A 350 14.00 -4.57 15.67
CA GLY A 350 14.81 -5.65 15.11
C GLY A 350 15.29 -5.42 13.68
N GLY A 351 15.17 -4.19 13.17
CA GLY A 351 15.59 -3.81 11.82
C GLY A 351 14.62 -4.28 10.74
N ALA A 352 15.04 -4.15 9.48
CA ALA A 352 14.21 -4.50 8.32
C ALA A 352 13.79 -5.97 8.33
N ASP A 353 14.59 -6.86 8.94
CA ASP A 353 14.34 -8.29 9.10
C ASP A 353 13.88 -8.71 10.49
N GLY A 354 13.46 -7.73 11.31
CA GLY A 354 13.03 -7.95 12.67
C GLY A 354 11.91 -8.97 12.80
N ARG A 355 11.92 -9.71 13.91
CA ARG A 355 10.91 -10.71 14.23
C ARG A 355 9.53 -10.06 14.40
N LEU A 356 8.53 -10.59 13.69
CA LEU A 356 7.17 -10.04 13.69
C LEU A 356 6.36 -10.45 14.92
N VAL A 357 6.57 -11.67 15.42
CA VAL A 357 5.90 -12.20 16.61
C VAL A 357 6.87 -12.14 17.78
N LEU A 358 6.49 -11.43 18.84
CA LEU A 358 7.18 -11.52 20.13
C LEU A 358 6.74 -12.84 20.77
N ASN A 359 7.68 -13.75 21.05
CA ASN A 359 7.35 -14.91 21.87
C ASN A 359 6.92 -14.41 23.24
N SER A 360 5.64 -14.57 23.56
CA SER A 360 5.11 -14.31 24.91
C SER A 360 5.86 -15.12 25.98
N ASP A 361 6.49 -16.23 25.59
CA ASP A 361 7.25 -17.11 26.48
C ASP A 361 8.46 -16.42 27.14
N ALA A 362 8.99 -15.34 26.56
CA ALA A 362 10.08 -14.58 27.18
C ALA A 362 9.61 -13.78 28.41
N SER A 363 8.34 -13.36 28.45
CA SER A 363 7.77 -12.66 29.61
C SER A 363 7.35 -13.62 30.73
N ALA A 364 7.16 -14.91 30.44
CA ALA A 364 6.84 -15.92 31.45
C ALA A 364 8.05 -16.34 32.30
N ARG A 365 9.27 -15.88 31.96
CA ARG A 365 10.50 -16.11 32.74
C ARG A 365 10.91 -14.92 33.62
N VAL A 366 10.05 -13.91 33.79
CA VAL A 366 10.22 -12.98 34.91
C VAL A 366 9.98 -13.78 36.17
N GLU A 367 11.09 -14.15 36.82
CA GLU A 367 11.23 -14.82 38.10
C GLU A 367 9.97 -14.68 38.95
N GLN A 368 9.30 -15.80 39.23
CA GLN A 368 8.69 -15.93 40.54
C GLN A 368 9.78 -15.54 41.55
N PRO A 369 9.61 -14.45 42.33
CA PRO A 369 10.57 -14.12 43.35
C PRO A 369 10.75 -15.38 44.19
N ALA A 370 12.01 -15.82 44.35
CA ALA A 370 12.36 -17.00 45.13
C ALA A 370 11.50 -16.99 46.41
N PRO A 371 10.81 -18.10 46.73
CA PRO A 371 9.96 -18.14 47.92
C PRO A 371 10.80 -17.64 49.09
N LEU A 372 10.32 -16.59 49.75
CA LEU A 372 10.90 -16.04 50.96
C LEU A 372 11.13 -17.19 51.94
N VAL A 373 12.38 -17.66 52.00
CA VAL A 373 12.84 -18.62 52.99
C VAL A 373 12.63 -17.91 54.32
N SER A 374 11.58 -18.30 55.02
CA SER A 374 11.26 -17.76 56.33
C SER A 374 12.46 -18.06 57.24
N PRO A 375 13.03 -17.07 57.93
CA PRO A 375 14.10 -17.33 58.88
C PRO A 375 13.53 -18.19 60.00
N THR A 376 13.93 -19.47 60.03
CA THR A 376 13.70 -20.37 61.15
C THR A 376 14.31 -19.73 62.40
N ALA A 377 13.43 -19.27 63.29
CA ALA A 377 13.79 -18.77 64.59
C ALA A 377 14.43 -19.88 65.42
N ASN A 378 15.77 -19.88 65.50
CA ASN A 378 16.50 -20.61 66.53
C ASN A 378 16.19 -19.95 67.87
N ARG A 379 15.26 -20.53 68.63
CA ARG A 379 14.92 -20.15 69.99
C ARG A 379 15.87 -20.89 70.95
N PRO A 380 16.80 -20.21 71.65
CA PRO A 380 17.62 -20.87 72.66
C PRO A 380 16.76 -21.25 73.86
N THR A 381 16.77 -22.54 74.21
CA THR A 381 16.22 -23.06 75.46
C THR A 381 17.17 -22.74 76.60
N LEU A 382 16.75 -21.86 77.51
CA LEU A 382 17.38 -21.73 78.83
C LEU A 382 17.13 -23.02 79.62
N LYS A 383 18.21 -23.67 80.05
CA LYS A 383 18.18 -24.73 81.06
C LYS A 383 18.26 -24.08 82.44
N HIS A 384 17.34 -24.45 83.32
CA HIS A 384 17.48 -24.35 84.77
C HIS A 384 17.49 -25.76 85.36
#